data_AF-A0A946IIZ4-F1
#
_entry.id   AF-A0A946IIZ4-F1
#
_cell.length_a   1.000
_cell.length_b   1.000
_cell.length_c   1.000
_cell.angle_alpha   90.00
_cell.angle_beta   90.00
_cell.angle_gamma   90.00
#
_symmetry.space_group_name_H-M   'P 1'
#
loop_
_entity.id
_entity.type
_entity.pdbx_description
1 polymer ?
#
loop_
_entity_poly.entity_id
_entity_poly.type
_entity_poly.pdbx_seq_one_letter_code
_entity_poly.pdbx_strand_id
1 'polypeptide(L)'
;KGISTSPIQKLTGEYGFTETFFTDARIPASCIMGEEGHGWRIAMQTLQYERGAEAGAAGGVSILSIVINDLLKMAQEVERDGQPLLQDPITRDNLVKFLIEEHALYLGERRVGIPALCRDYPNSLALSGKLRGTEFFRRMRQYALTLQGAPGSLYVGDDQAVDGGFWQRAYLNNFSTTIGGGTSQVQANIVGEHVLGLPKD
;
A
#
# COMPACT_ATOMS: atom_id res chain seq x y z
N LYS A 1 -4.75 -6.58 33.23
CA LYS A 1 -6.17 -6.68 33.69
C LYS A 1 -6.93 -5.49 33.12
N GLY A 2 -8.20 -5.67 32.75
CA GLY A 2 -9.00 -4.60 32.15
C GLY A 2 -8.76 -4.36 30.66
N ILE A 3 -8.06 -5.26 29.96
CA ILE A 3 -7.86 -5.21 28.52
C ILE A 3 -8.39 -6.51 27.94
N SER A 4 -9.24 -6.43 26.93
CA SER A 4 -9.74 -7.58 26.16
C SER A 4 -9.67 -7.28 24.67
N THR A 5 -9.44 -8.31 23.86
CA THR A 5 -9.34 -8.20 22.40
C THR A 5 -10.36 -9.10 21.73
N SER A 6 -10.94 -8.60 20.63
CA SER A 6 -11.81 -9.37 19.73
C SER A 6 -11.14 -9.42 18.35
N PRO A 7 -10.74 -10.60 17.84
CA PRO A 7 -10.12 -10.71 16.52
C PRO A 7 -11.06 -10.25 15.40
N ILE A 8 -10.54 -9.45 14.48
CA ILE A 8 -11.24 -9.04 13.27
C ILE A 8 -10.78 -9.95 12.13
N GLN A 9 -11.73 -10.63 11.48
CA GLN A 9 -11.46 -11.34 10.24
C GLN A 9 -11.36 -10.34 9.09
N LYS A 10 -10.24 -10.37 8.37
CA LYS A 10 -10.02 -9.52 7.20
C LYS A 10 -10.85 -10.01 6.01
N LEU A 11 -11.00 -9.16 5.00
CA LEU A 11 -11.64 -9.49 3.72
C LEU A 11 -10.99 -10.69 3.00
N THR A 12 -9.70 -10.96 3.25
CA THR A 12 -8.95 -12.12 2.73
C THR A 12 -9.16 -13.42 3.51
N GLY A 13 -10.04 -13.41 4.52
CA GLY A 13 -10.36 -14.56 5.37
C GLY A 13 -9.37 -14.79 6.51
N GLU A 14 -8.17 -14.19 6.43
CA GLU A 14 -7.14 -14.24 7.45
C GLU A 14 -7.44 -13.32 8.64
N TYR A 15 -6.88 -13.64 9.80
CA TYR A 15 -6.84 -12.76 10.98
C TYR A 15 -5.52 -11.99 11.03
N GLY A 16 -5.42 -11.03 11.95
CA GLY A 16 -4.23 -10.19 12.13
C GLY A 16 -4.54 -8.80 12.71
N PHE A 17 -5.82 -8.43 12.76
CA PHE A 17 -6.31 -7.25 13.45
C PHE A 17 -7.21 -7.66 14.61
N THR A 18 -7.37 -6.75 15.58
CA THR A 18 -8.25 -6.93 16.72
C THR A 18 -8.92 -5.61 17.08
N GLU A 19 -10.18 -5.65 17.48
CA GLU A 19 -10.76 -4.59 18.30
C GLU A 19 -10.25 -4.76 19.74
N THR A 20 -9.72 -3.69 20.34
CA THR A 20 -9.18 -3.73 21.71
C THR A 20 -10.03 -2.87 22.63
N PHE A 21 -10.55 -3.47 23.70
CA PHE A 21 -11.38 -2.82 24.69
C PHE A 21 -10.59 -2.61 25.98
N PHE A 22 -10.68 -1.40 26.52
CA PHE A 22 -10.09 -1.01 27.80
C PHE A 22 -11.22 -0.76 28.80
N THR A 23 -11.31 -1.59 29.85
CA THR A 23 -12.31 -1.49 30.94
C THR A 23 -11.58 -1.46 32.28
N ASP A 24 -11.55 -0.31 32.94
CA ASP A 24 -10.77 -0.09 34.18
C ASP A 24 -9.29 -0.53 34.07
N ALA A 25 -8.72 -0.41 32.87
CA ALA A 25 -7.31 -0.69 32.63
C ALA A 25 -6.46 0.33 33.40
N ARG A 26 -5.59 -0.16 34.30
CA ARG A 26 -4.66 0.68 35.07
C ARG A 26 -3.23 0.42 34.62
N ILE A 27 -2.46 1.49 34.45
CA ILE A 27 -1.03 1.47 34.12
C ILE A 27 -0.31 2.48 35.03
N PRO A 28 0.96 2.26 35.41
CA PRO A 28 1.73 3.23 36.19
C PRO A 28 1.90 4.58 35.49
N ALA A 29 1.86 5.69 36.23
CA ALA A 29 2.09 7.03 35.68
C ALA A 29 3.48 7.17 35.02
N SER A 30 4.46 6.37 35.42
CA SER A 30 5.79 6.30 34.81
C SER A 30 5.79 5.79 33.37
N CYS A 31 4.67 5.24 32.88
CA CYS A 31 4.52 4.83 31.49
C CYS A 31 4.00 5.97 30.58
N ILE A 32 3.73 7.15 31.13
CA ILE A 32 3.41 8.33 30.31
C ILE A 32 4.64 8.65 29.46
N MET A 33 4.43 8.67 28.14
CA MET A 33 5.44 9.12 27.18
C MET A 33 5.40 10.64 27.14
N GLY A 34 6.48 11.30 27.56
CA GLY A 34 6.53 12.76 27.67
C GLY A 34 5.79 13.27 28.91
N GLU A 35 4.95 14.29 28.74
CA GLU A 35 4.14 14.88 29.83
C GLU A 35 2.65 14.76 29.48
N GLU A 36 1.78 14.97 30.46
CA GLU A 36 0.34 15.01 30.24
C GLU A 36 -0.01 16.07 29.17
N GLY A 37 -0.85 15.70 28.20
CA GLY A 37 -1.20 16.55 27.06
C GLY A 37 -0.24 16.46 25.85
N HIS A 38 0.94 15.83 25.96
CA HIS A 38 1.88 15.71 24.84
C HIS A 38 1.57 14.57 23.86
N GLY A 39 0.53 13.77 24.10
CA GLY A 39 0.21 12.56 23.33
C GLY A 39 0.06 12.82 21.82
N TRP A 40 -0.61 13.89 21.42
CA TRP A 40 -0.79 14.23 20.00
C TRP A 40 0.54 14.57 19.31
N ARG A 41 1.38 15.39 19.95
CA ARG A 41 2.70 15.76 19.43
C ARG A 41 3.57 14.52 19.21
N ILE A 42 3.57 13.60 20.18
CA ILE A 42 4.33 12.35 20.12
C ILE A 42 3.79 11.45 18.99
N ALA A 43 2.48 11.25 18.92
CA ALA A 43 1.85 10.47 17.85
C ALA A 43 2.18 11.03 16.45
N MET A 44 2.17 12.36 16.30
CA MET A 44 2.54 13.01 15.05
C MET A 44 4.02 12.85 14.70
N GLN A 45 4.93 12.91 15.70
CA GLN A 45 6.35 12.63 15.48
C GLN A 45 6.58 11.17 15.05
N THR A 46 5.90 10.21 15.69
CA THR A 46 5.96 8.79 15.30
C THR A 46 5.46 8.60 13.87
N LEU A 47 4.31 9.18 13.52
CA LEU A 47 3.77 9.11 12.15
C LEU A 47 4.69 9.76 11.13
N GLN A 48 5.34 10.88 11.44
CA GLN A 48 6.33 11.50 10.55
C GLN A 48 7.55 10.61 10.35
N TYR A 49 8.02 9.94 11.41
CA TYR A 49 9.14 9.00 11.32
C TYR A 49 8.78 7.79 10.45
N GLU A 50 7.61 7.18 10.66
CA GLU A 50 7.08 6.09 9.81
C GLU A 50 6.83 6.53 8.35
N ARG A 51 6.59 7.81 8.10
CA ARG A 51 6.43 8.37 6.75
C ARG A 51 7.77 8.67 6.06
N GLY A 52 8.81 9.01 6.83
CA GLY A 52 10.08 9.53 6.32
C GLY A 52 11.24 8.52 6.30
N ALA A 53 11.14 7.41 7.01
CA ALA A 53 12.21 6.42 7.12
C ALA A 53 11.64 5.00 7.04
N GLU A 54 12.06 4.25 6.01
CA GLU A 54 12.41 2.80 5.96
C GLU A 54 11.49 1.72 6.57
N ALA A 55 10.49 2.08 7.40
CA ALA A 55 9.55 1.20 8.04
C ALA A 55 8.28 1.14 7.18
N GLY A 56 8.26 0.17 6.27
CA GLY A 56 7.12 -0.09 5.40
C GLY A 56 5.77 0.06 6.11
N ALA A 57 4.89 0.85 5.49
CA ALA A 57 3.47 1.03 5.79
C ALA A 57 3.10 0.99 7.29
N ALA A 58 2.93 2.18 7.89
CA ALA A 58 2.13 2.36 9.11
C ALA A 58 0.84 1.53 9.00
N GLY A 59 0.76 0.43 9.77
CA GLY A 59 -0.36 -0.51 9.73
C GLY A 59 -0.01 -2.00 9.64
N GLY A 60 1.26 -2.41 9.75
CA GLY A 60 1.62 -3.83 9.75
C GLY A 60 1.31 -4.54 8.43
N VAL A 61 1.12 -3.77 7.36
CA VAL A 61 1.01 -4.33 6.02
C VAL A 61 2.43 -4.62 5.58
N SER A 62 2.87 -5.87 5.79
CA SER A 62 3.97 -6.41 5.02
C SER A 62 3.68 -6.06 3.56
N ILE A 63 4.50 -5.17 3.00
CA ILE A 63 4.58 -5.01 1.55
C ILE A 63 5.06 -6.37 1.08
N LEU A 64 4.13 -7.28 0.81
CA LEU A 64 4.40 -8.40 -0.07
C LEU A 64 4.97 -7.73 -1.31
N SER A 65 6.23 -8.03 -1.62
CA SER A 65 7.00 -7.49 -2.74
C SER A 65 6.43 -8.02 -4.06
N ILE A 66 5.13 -7.80 -4.27
CA ILE A 66 4.41 -8.13 -5.50
C ILE A 66 4.72 -6.99 -6.45
N VAL A 67 5.59 -7.31 -7.40
CA VAL A 67 6.16 -6.38 -8.37
C VAL A 67 5.66 -6.74 -9.76
N ILE A 68 5.99 -5.90 -10.74
CA ILE A 68 5.58 -6.11 -12.13
C ILE A 68 6.06 -7.45 -12.70
N ASN A 69 7.18 -7.98 -12.21
CA ASN A 69 7.69 -9.29 -12.65
C ASN A 69 6.75 -10.44 -12.30
N ASP A 70 6.02 -10.36 -11.17
CA ASP A 70 5.02 -11.36 -10.81
C ASP A 70 3.85 -11.31 -11.82
N LEU A 71 3.44 -10.11 -12.22
CA LEU A 71 2.39 -9.92 -13.20
C LEU A 71 2.83 -10.38 -14.61
N LEU A 72 4.09 -10.14 -14.98
CA LEU A 72 4.66 -10.68 -16.22
C LEU A 72 4.65 -12.20 -16.23
N LYS A 73 5.01 -12.84 -15.11
CA LYS A 73 4.95 -14.30 -14.97
C LYS A 73 3.52 -14.81 -15.14
N MET A 74 2.54 -14.20 -14.45
CA MET A 74 1.13 -14.58 -14.62
C MET A 74 0.67 -14.42 -16.07
N ALA A 75 1.06 -13.33 -16.75
CA ALA A 75 0.72 -13.10 -18.15
C ALA A 75 1.37 -14.09 -19.14
N GLN A 76 2.44 -14.79 -18.74
CA GLN A 76 3.04 -15.89 -19.51
C GLN A 76 2.27 -17.20 -19.34
N GLU A 77 1.64 -17.41 -18.19
CA GLU A 77 1.00 -18.67 -17.81
C GLU A 77 -0.50 -18.67 -18.12
N VAL A 78 -1.18 -17.54 -17.95
CA VAL A 78 -2.59 -17.40 -18.27
C VAL A 78 -2.77 -17.22 -19.78
N GLU A 79 -3.66 -18.02 -20.35
CA GLU A 79 -3.98 -18.00 -21.77
C GLU A 79 -5.36 -17.39 -22.06
N ARG A 80 -5.47 -16.75 -23.22
CA ARG A 80 -6.73 -16.36 -23.85
C ARG A 80 -6.71 -16.86 -25.28
N ASP A 81 -7.78 -17.56 -25.69
CA ASP A 81 -7.90 -18.15 -27.03
C ASP A 81 -6.72 -19.08 -27.40
N GLY A 82 -6.21 -19.82 -26.42
CA GLY A 82 -5.10 -20.78 -26.59
C GLY A 82 -3.74 -20.12 -26.82
N GLN A 83 -3.57 -18.84 -26.47
CA GLN A 83 -2.30 -18.14 -26.50
C GLN A 83 -2.04 -17.44 -25.16
N PRO A 84 -0.79 -17.41 -24.66
CA PRO A 84 -0.44 -16.63 -23.49
C PRO A 84 -0.86 -15.17 -23.63
N LEU A 85 -1.32 -14.55 -22.54
CA LEU A 85 -1.67 -13.14 -22.52
C LEU A 85 -0.50 -12.23 -22.92
N LEU A 86 0.74 -12.68 -22.71
CA LEU A 86 1.93 -11.96 -23.17
C LEU A 86 2.00 -11.83 -24.70
N GLN A 87 1.26 -12.61 -25.48
CA GLN A 87 1.17 -12.47 -26.94
C GLN A 87 0.10 -11.48 -27.39
N ASP A 88 -0.81 -11.06 -26.51
CA ASP A 88 -1.80 -10.04 -26.83
C ASP A 88 -1.13 -8.65 -26.87
N PRO A 89 -1.14 -7.94 -28.01
CA PRO A 89 -0.50 -6.64 -28.15
C PRO A 89 -1.06 -5.58 -27.18
N ILE A 90 -2.36 -5.66 -26.83
CA ILE A 90 -2.97 -4.72 -25.88
C ILE A 90 -2.47 -4.99 -24.46
N THR A 91 -2.40 -6.26 -24.07
CA THR A 91 -1.84 -6.66 -22.78
C THR A 91 -0.37 -6.25 -22.68
N ARG A 92 0.43 -6.47 -23.72
CA ARG A 92 1.85 -6.04 -23.74
C ARG A 92 2.02 -4.54 -23.56
N ASP A 93 1.22 -3.71 -24.24
CA ASP A 93 1.29 -2.25 -24.11
C ASP A 93 1.00 -1.79 -22.66
N ASN A 94 -0.01 -2.39 -22.02
CA ASN A 94 -0.32 -2.08 -20.62
C ASN A 94 0.77 -2.56 -19.65
N LEU A 95 1.35 -3.75 -19.88
CA LEU A 95 2.47 -4.25 -19.07
C LEU A 95 3.70 -3.32 -19.18
N VAL A 96 3.99 -2.78 -20.36
CA VAL A 96 5.06 -1.80 -20.56
C VAL A 96 4.80 -0.51 -19.77
N LYS A 97 3.54 -0.02 -19.72
CA LYS A 97 3.20 1.15 -18.89
C LYS A 97 3.46 0.90 -17.41
N PHE A 98 3.07 -0.28 -16.89
CA PHE A 98 3.36 -0.65 -15.51
C PHE A 98 4.87 -0.79 -15.25
N LEU A 99 5.64 -1.37 -16.19
CA LEU A 99 7.10 -1.44 -16.10
C LEU A 99 7.74 -0.05 -16.01
N ILE A 100 7.32 0.88 -16.88
CA ILE A 100 7.82 2.26 -16.89
C ILE A 100 7.50 2.93 -15.55
N GLU A 101 6.28 2.78 -15.05
CA GLU A 101 5.86 3.42 -13.81
C GLU A 101 6.58 2.84 -12.58
N GLU A 102 6.72 1.52 -12.47
CA GLU A 102 7.50 0.89 -11.39
C GLU A 102 8.95 1.35 -11.42
N HIS A 103 9.55 1.42 -12.61
CA HIS A 103 10.91 1.92 -12.75
C HIS A 103 11.03 3.39 -12.35
N ALA A 104 10.03 4.22 -12.68
CA ALA A 104 9.98 5.61 -12.24
C ALA A 104 9.83 5.74 -10.71
N LEU A 105 9.05 4.86 -10.06
CA LEU A 105 8.99 4.79 -8.59
C LEU A 105 10.35 4.46 -8.01
N TYR A 106 11.02 3.41 -8.51
CA TYR A 106 12.36 3.01 -8.07
C TYR A 106 13.40 4.13 -8.22
N LEU A 107 13.45 4.77 -9.39
CA LEU A 107 14.35 5.90 -9.63
C LEU A 107 14.00 7.11 -8.75
N GLY A 108 12.71 7.34 -8.48
CA GLY A 108 12.23 8.36 -7.55
C GLY A 108 12.76 8.16 -6.14
N GLU A 109 12.65 6.94 -5.60
CA GLU A 109 13.19 6.60 -4.27
C GLU A 109 14.72 6.79 -4.23
N ARG A 110 15.45 6.37 -5.27
CA ARG A 110 16.89 6.61 -5.34
C ARG A 110 17.25 8.10 -5.42
N ARG A 111 16.43 8.90 -6.12
CA ARG A 111 16.62 10.35 -6.25
C ARG A 111 16.46 11.07 -4.92
N VAL A 112 15.59 10.60 -4.02
CA VAL A 112 15.40 11.19 -2.67
C VAL A 112 16.74 11.24 -1.90
N GLY A 113 17.58 10.22 -2.04
CA GLY A 113 18.90 10.15 -1.42
C GLY A 113 19.96 11.11 -1.98
N ILE A 114 19.64 11.90 -3.01
CA ILE A 114 20.57 12.83 -3.66
C ILE A 114 19.99 14.25 -3.59
N PRO A 115 20.26 15.02 -2.51
CA PRO A 115 19.63 16.33 -2.29
C PRO A 115 19.82 17.33 -3.44
N ALA A 116 20.94 17.27 -4.15
CA ALA A 116 21.22 18.12 -5.31
C ALA A 116 20.21 17.93 -6.46
N LEU A 117 19.59 16.75 -6.58
CA LEU A 117 18.59 16.45 -7.59
C LEU A 117 17.16 16.78 -7.15
N CYS A 118 16.94 17.24 -5.92
CA CYS A 118 15.60 17.45 -5.34
C CYS A 118 15.28 18.93 -5.08
N ARG A 119 15.90 19.85 -5.82
CA ARG A 119 15.80 21.30 -5.57
C ARG A 119 14.53 21.95 -6.13
N ASP A 120 14.00 21.45 -7.23
CA ASP A 120 12.88 22.09 -7.95
C ASP A 120 11.59 22.08 -7.14
N TYR A 121 11.30 20.94 -6.50
CA TYR A 121 10.15 20.75 -5.60
C TYR A 121 10.63 20.03 -4.33
N PRO A 122 11.10 20.79 -3.32
CA PRO A 122 11.60 20.20 -2.08
C PRO A 122 10.57 19.25 -1.46
N ASN A 123 11.04 18.10 -0.97
CA ASN A 123 10.24 17.04 -0.33
C ASN A 123 9.13 16.40 -1.19
N SER A 124 8.95 16.79 -2.45
CA SER A 124 7.90 16.26 -3.34
C SER A 124 7.92 14.74 -3.46
N LEU A 125 9.09 14.15 -3.71
CA LEU A 125 9.23 12.70 -3.88
C LEU A 125 8.93 11.94 -2.59
N ALA A 126 9.42 12.43 -1.45
CA ALA A 126 9.18 11.83 -0.14
C ALA A 126 7.70 11.91 0.27
N LEU A 127 7.08 13.09 0.14
CA LEU A 127 5.69 13.30 0.54
C LEU A 127 4.67 12.64 -0.40
N SER A 128 5.02 12.46 -1.68
CA SER A 128 4.14 11.79 -2.66
C SER A 128 4.39 10.28 -2.78
N GLY A 129 5.49 9.76 -2.24
CA GLY A 129 5.94 8.37 -2.45
C GLY A 129 4.87 7.35 -2.08
N LYS A 130 4.24 7.51 -0.91
CA LYS A 130 3.14 6.66 -0.48
C LYS A 130 1.97 6.67 -1.47
N LEU A 131 1.47 7.86 -1.83
CA LEU A 131 0.34 7.99 -2.75
C LEU A 131 0.64 7.33 -4.09
N ARG A 132 1.79 7.64 -4.68
CA ARG A 132 2.22 7.09 -5.98
C ARG A 132 2.37 5.57 -5.91
N GLY A 133 3.09 5.06 -4.92
CA GLY A 133 3.35 3.62 -4.78
C GLY A 133 2.09 2.81 -4.49
N THR A 134 1.26 3.24 -3.53
CA THR A 134 0.06 2.48 -3.14
C THR A 134 -1.01 2.46 -4.23
N GLU A 135 -1.22 3.57 -4.95
CA GLU A 135 -2.15 3.60 -6.10
C GLU A 135 -1.60 2.84 -7.31
N PHE A 136 -0.28 2.86 -7.56
CA PHE A 136 0.35 2.02 -8.57
C PHE A 136 0.08 0.54 -8.30
N PHE A 137 0.42 0.05 -7.11
CA PHE A 137 0.21 -1.36 -6.77
C PHE A 137 -1.28 -1.73 -6.78
N ARG A 138 -2.18 -0.82 -6.39
CA ARG A 138 -3.62 -1.04 -6.51
C ARG A 138 -4.03 -1.27 -7.95
N ARG A 139 -3.64 -0.39 -8.89
CA ARG A 139 -3.97 -0.54 -10.32
C ARG A 139 -3.33 -1.78 -10.93
N MET A 140 -2.08 -2.07 -10.61
CA MET A 140 -1.37 -3.24 -11.13
C MET A 140 -2.06 -4.54 -10.70
N ARG A 141 -2.40 -4.67 -9.41
CA ARG A 141 -3.08 -5.88 -8.90
C ARG A 141 -4.52 -5.99 -9.38
N GLN A 142 -5.22 -4.87 -9.56
CA GLN A 142 -6.52 -4.86 -10.21
C GLN A 142 -6.43 -5.37 -11.65
N TYR A 143 -5.42 -4.91 -12.39
CA TYR A 143 -5.20 -5.33 -13.77
C TYR A 143 -4.89 -6.82 -13.85
N ALA A 144 -4.12 -7.37 -12.91
CA ALA A 144 -3.89 -8.80 -12.81
C ALA A 144 -5.20 -9.60 -12.69
N LEU A 145 -6.15 -9.15 -11.87
CA LEU A 145 -7.48 -9.79 -11.77
C LEU A 145 -8.26 -9.69 -13.07
N THR A 146 -8.24 -8.52 -13.74
CA THR A 146 -8.91 -8.34 -15.04
C THR A 146 -8.35 -9.30 -16.10
N LEU A 147 -7.04 -9.51 -16.11
CA LEU A 147 -6.38 -10.40 -17.07
C LEU A 147 -6.81 -11.86 -16.92
N GLN A 148 -7.13 -12.31 -15.71
CA GLN A 148 -7.61 -13.67 -15.45
C GLN A 148 -9.00 -13.95 -16.04
N GLY A 149 -9.76 -12.92 -16.46
CA GLY A 149 -11.13 -13.11 -16.95
C GLY A 149 -12.06 -13.61 -15.84
N ALA A 150 -12.91 -14.60 -16.15
CA ALA A 150 -13.89 -15.13 -15.20
C ALA A 150 -13.25 -15.69 -13.89
N PRO A 151 -12.14 -16.45 -13.94
CA PRO A 151 -11.40 -16.85 -12.74
C PRO A 151 -10.98 -15.70 -11.81
N GLY A 152 -10.82 -14.48 -12.34
CA GLY A 152 -10.50 -13.29 -11.53
C GLY A 152 -11.58 -12.92 -10.49
N SER A 153 -12.79 -13.47 -10.63
CA SER A 153 -13.92 -13.29 -9.69
C SER A 153 -13.98 -14.31 -8.55
N LEU A 154 -13.18 -15.39 -8.62
CA LEU A 154 -13.12 -16.41 -7.58
C LEU A 154 -12.54 -15.85 -6.29
N TYR A 155 -12.85 -16.49 -5.16
CA TYR A 155 -12.33 -16.08 -3.86
C TYR A 155 -10.94 -16.67 -3.59
N VAL A 156 -10.31 -16.13 -2.56
CA VAL A 156 -9.00 -16.58 -2.10
C VAL A 156 -9.09 -18.01 -1.59
N GLY A 157 -8.31 -18.92 -2.18
CA GLY A 157 -8.30 -20.33 -1.82
C GLY A 157 -9.35 -21.20 -2.52
N ASP A 158 -10.15 -20.66 -3.44
CA ASP A 158 -11.02 -21.48 -4.28
C ASP A 158 -10.20 -22.39 -5.20
N ASP A 159 -10.67 -23.63 -5.42
CA ASP A 159 -9.94 -24.68 -6.16
C ASP A 159 -9.52 -24.27 -7.58
N GLN A 160 -10.31 -23.40 -8.23
CA GLN A 160 -10.08 -22.94 -9.60
C GLN A 160 -9.46 -21.54 -9.67
N ALA A 161 -9.14 -20.92 -8.54
CA ALA A 161 -8.53 -19.60 -8.54
C ALA A 161 -7.11 -19.69 -9.10
N VAL A 162 -6.77 -18.79 -10.04
CA VAL A 162 -5.42 -18.67 -10.59
C VAL A 162 -4.45 -18.42 -9.43
N ASP A 163 -3.36 -19.19 -9.40
CA ASP A 163 -2.35 -19.16 -8.32
C ASP A 163 -2.96 -19.31 -6.92
N GLY A 164 -4.04 -20.09 -6.77
CA GLY A 164 -4.73 -20.29 -5.49
C GLY A 164 -5.35 -19.01 -4.91
N GLY A 165 -5.63 -18.01 -5.76
CA GLY A 165 -6.19 -16.72 -5.34
C GLY A 165 -5.14 -15.72 -4.85
N PHE A 166 -3.87 -15.89 -5.24
CA PHE A 166 -2.78 -14.98 -4.89
C PHE A 166 -3.11 -13.52 -5.24
N TRP A 167 -3.55 -13.26 -6.48
CA TRP A 167 -3.85 -11.92 -6.97
C TRP A 167 -5.07 -11.29 -6.28
N GLN A 168 -6.05 -12.12 -5.93
CA GLN A 168 -7.25 -11.73 -5.19
C GLN A 168 -6.83 -11.27 -3.79
N ARG A 169 -6.06 -12.08 -3.07
CA ARG A 169 -5.50 -11.72 -1.77
C ARG A 169 -4.69 -10.42 -1.87
N ALA A 170 -3.86 -10.31 -2.89
CA ALA A 170 -2.99 -9.17 -3.12
C ALA A 170 -3.76 -7.87 -3.41
N TYR A 171 -4.84 -7.94 -4.19
CA TYR A 171 -5.71 -6.81 -4.49
C TYR A 171 -6.55 -6.40 -3.28
N LEU A 172 -7.16 -7.36 -2.58
CA LEU A 172 -7.98 -7.08 -1.39
C LEU A 172 -7.14 -6.45 -0.26
N ASN A 173 -5.89 -6.89 -0.10
CA ASN A 173 -4.96 -6.27 0.86
C ASN A 173 -4.49 -4.86 0.46
N ASN A 174 -4.69 -4.39 -0.79
CA ASN A 174 -4.32 -3.01 -1.15
C ASN A 174 -5.25 -1.95 -0.52
N PHE A 175 -6.48 -2.31 -0.15
CA PHE A 175 -7.35 -1.34 0.52
C PHE A 175 -6.76 -0.87 1.85
N SER A 176 -6.04 -1.73 2.58
CA SER A 176 -5.39 -1.31 3.81
C SER A 176 -4.22 -0.36 3.56
N THR A 177 -3.48 -0.49 2.45
CA THR A 177 -2.32 0.38 2.15
C THR A 177 -2.72 1.77 1.68
N THR A 178 -3.83 1.89 0.95
CA THR A 178 -4.36 3.19 0.50
C THR A 178 -5.13 3.94 1.58
N ILE A 179 -5.49 3.28 2.69
CA ILE A 179 -6.25 3.87 3.81
C ILE A 179 -5.36 4.08 5.05
N GLY A 180 -4.67 3.02 5.50
CA GLY A 180 -3.86 3.00 6.72
C GLY A 180 -2.71 4.00 6.65
N GLY A 181 -2.41 4.69 7.76
CA GLY A 181 -1.38 5.74 7.79
C GLY A 181 -1.75 7.02 7.01
N GLY A 182 -3.03 7.20 6.67
CA GLY A 182 -3.58 8.37 5.98
C GLY A 182 -4.06 8.05 4.56
N THR A 183 -5.33 8.27 4.27
CA THR A 183 -5.94 7.89 2.99
C THR A 183 -5.27 8.54 1.78
N SER A 184 -5.48 7.99 0.58
CA SER A 184 -5.02 8.63 -0.67
C SER A 184 -5.45 10.10 -0.77
N GLN A 185 -6.63 10.46 -0.28
CA GLN A 185 -7.12 11.85 -0.23
C GLN A 185 -6.31 12.69 0.76
N VAL A 186 -6.02 12.17 1.95
CA VAL A 186 -5.16 12.86 2.93
C VAL A 186 -3.74 13.05 2.37
N GLN A 187 -3.20 12.04 1.66
CA GLN A 187 -1.89 12.18 1.00
C GLN A 187 -1.93 13.21 -0.13
N ALA A 188 -3.01 13.28 -0.91
CA ALA A 188 -3.19 14.29 -1.95
C ALA A 188 -3.23 15.70 -1.35
N ASN A 189 -3.92 15.90 -0.22
CA ASN A 189 -3.92 17.18 0.50
C ASN A 189 -2.53 17.53 1.01
N ILE A 190 -1.79 16.57 1.59
CA ILE A 190 -0.39 16.80 2.02
C ILE A 190 0.47 17.29 0.86
N VAL A 191 0.36 16.68 -0.32
CA VAL A 191 1.09 17.13 -1.52
C VAL A 191 0.61 18.52 -1.96
N GLY A 192 -0.69 18.75 -2.00
CA GLY A 192 -1.28 20.04 -2.36
C GLY A 192 -0.77 21.17 -1.47
N GLU A 193 -0.85 21.01 -0.16
CA GLU A 193 -0.49 22.03 0.82
C GLU A 193 1.02 22.22 0.94
N HIS A 194 1.79 21.13 1.08
CA HIS A 194 3.20 21.20 1.43
C HIS A 194 4.15 21.25 0.25
N VAL A 195 3.73 20.77 -0.93
CA VAL A 195 4.57 20.77 -2.15
C VAL A 195 4.10 21.84 -3.12
N LEU A 196 2.78 21.97 -3.32
CA LEU A 196 2.22 22.90 -4.30
C LEU A 196 1.79 24.25 -3.69
N GLY A 197 1.76 24.38 -2.36
CA GLY A 197 1.37 25.61 -1.67
C GLY A 197 -0.12 25.96 -1.83
N LEU A 198 -0.97 24.97 -2.09
CA LEU A 198 -2.42 25.16 -2.16
C LEU A 198 -2.98 25.50 -0.76
N PRO A 199 -4.06 26.30 -0.70
CA PRO A 199 -4.71 26.60 0.57
C PRO A 199 -5.24 25.34 1.24
N LYS A 200 -5.31 25.37 2.57
CA LYS A 200 -6.09 24.40 3.36
C LYS A 200 -7.58 24.70 3.17
N ASP A 201 -8.37 23.66 2.99
CA ASP A 201 -9.84 23.75 3.09
C ASP A 201 -10.28 24.28 4.46
#